data_AF-A0A929J119-F1
#
_entry.id   AF-A0A929J119-F1
#
_cell.length_a   1.000
_cell.length_b   1.000
_cell.length_c   1.000
_cell.angle_alpha   90.00
_cell.angle_beta   90.00
_cell.angle_gamma   90.00
#
_symmetry.space_group_name_H-M   'P 1'
#
loop_
_entity.id
_entity.type
_entity.pdbx_description
1 polymer ?
#
loop_
_entity_poly.entity_id
_entity_poly.type
_entity_poly.pdbx_seq_one_letter_code
_entity_poly.pdbx_strand_id
1 'polypeptide(L)'
;MFPYVQQLLTSYYINNRQYGQGKFSAQLSAKDYYKIYFVLILTTILFIILISIIISVMFAATGGFGGLDTIGQSELSGMIVGMVALIYISFIIIGIWGTAYLEAKVKNYVFNSIQLDEILQFQSDIQVGKLFKIYAINILLIIFTLGLAYPWTVIRLKKYKIESSSAIGNITEYANQQQATQSALGEEVGDAFDTELDLGM
;
A
#
# COMPACT_ATOMS: atom_id res chain seq x y z
N MET A 1 16.48 7.38 6.63
CA MET A 1 15.66 8.50 7.15
C MET A 1 14.18 8.35 6.81
N PHE A 2 13.80 8.26 5.53
CA PHE A 2 12.39 8.19 5.10
C PHE A 2 11.50 7.12 5.78
N PRO A 3 11.91 5.85 5.96
CA PRO A 3 11.03 4.83 6.55
C PRO A 3 10.77 5.03 8.05
N TYR A 4 11.71 5.62 8.79
CA TYR A 4 11.57 5.91 10.22
C TYR A 4 10.55 7.03 10.45
N VAL A 5 10.61 8.09 9.64
CA VAL A 5 9.65 9.21 9.70
C VAL A 5 8.23 8.72 9.38
N GLN A 6 8.08 7.86 8.37
CA GLN A 6 6.77 7.28 8.06
C GLN A 6 6.21 6.42 9.19
N GLN A 7 7.04 5.58 9.82
CA GLN A 7 6.61 4.77 10.97
C GLN A 7 6.18 5.67 12.14
N LEU A 8 6.96 6.70 12.48
CA LEU A 8 6.65 7.64 13.55
C LEU A 8 5.35 8.42 13.29
N LEU A 9 5.16 8.94 12.08
CA LEU A 9 3.93 9.64 11.71
C LEU A 9 2.73 8.70 11.76
N THR A 10 2.87 7.49 11.23
CA THR A 10 1.76 6.52 11.18
C THR A 10 1.37 6.05 12.58
N SER A 11 2.34 5.76 13.45
CA SER A 11 2.05 5.40 14.85
C SER A 11 1.41 6.55 15.60
N TYR A 12 1.89 7.78 15.41
CA TYR A 12 1.28 8.97 16.02
C TYR A 12 -0.16 9.20 15.56
N TYR A 13 -0.42 9.11 14.25
CA TYR A 13 -1.76 9.31 13.70
C TYR A 13 -2.76 8.23 14.12
N ILE A 14 -2.31 6.98 14.33
CA ILE A 14 -3.21 5.89 14.73
C ILE A 14 -3.46 5.92 16.23
N ASN A 15 -2.42 6.10 17.05
CA ASN A 15 -2.54 6.05 18.52
C ASN A 15 -3.33 7.23 19.11
N ASN A 16 -3.47 8.34 18.36
CA ASN A 16 -4.31 9.49 18.75
C ASN A 16 -5.74 9.43 18.16
N ARG A 17 -6.14 8.36 17.48
CA ARG A 17 -7.52 8.19 17.02
C ARG A 17 -8.34 7.40 18.04
N GLN A 18 -9.56 7.86 18.26
CA GLN A 18 -10.58 7.21 19.06
C GLN A 18 -11.85 7.13 18.23
N TYR A 19 -12.62 6.05 18.37
CA TYR A 19 -13.95 5.93 17.78
C TYR A 19 -14.94 5.50 18.85
N GLY A 20 -15.87 6.40 19.19
CA GLY A 20 -16.72 6.23 20.37
C GLY A 20 -15.87 6.20 21.64
N GLN A 21 -15.97 5.11 22.40
CA GLN A 21 -15.18 4.86 23.62
C GLN A 21 -13.87 4.07 23.37
N GLY A 22 -13.68 3.53 22.15
CA GLY A 22 -12.56 2.65 21.84
C GLY A 22 -11.28 3.37 21.47
N LYS A 23 -10.15 2.92 22.05
CA LYS A 23 -8.83 3.44 21.71
C LYS A 23 -8.15 2.51 20.71
N PHE A 24 -7.73 3.09 19.59
CA PHE A 24 -6.89 2.36 18.65
C PHE A 24 -5.45 2.34 19.18
N SER A 25 -4.83 1.16 19.19
CA SER A 25 -3.40 1.03 19.47
C SER A 25 -2.73 0.28 18.32
N ALA A 26 -1.58 0.78 17.88
CA ALA A 26 -0.76 0.10 16.89
C ALA A 26 0.71 0.08 17.32
N GLN A 27 1.21 -1.11 17.65
CA GLN A 27 2.63 -1.33 17.94
C GLN A 27 3.39 -1.56 16.62
N LEU A 28 3.74 -0.47 15.94
CA LEU A 28 4.49 -0.53 14.68
C LEU A 28 6.01 -0.60 14.95
N SER A 29 6.68 -1.64 14.45
CA SER A 29 8.13 -1.78 14.56
C SER A 29 8.85 -1.17 13.36
N ALA A 30 9.83 -0.31 13.62
CA ALA A 30 10.68 0.28 12.58
C ALA A 30 11.44 -0.80 11.78
N LYS A 31 11.81 -1.92 12.43
CA LYS A 31 12.58 -3.02 11.79
C LYS A 31 11.82 -3.65 10.63
N ASP A 32 10.50 -3.81 10.74
CA ASP A 32 9.71 -4.45 9.69
C ASP A 32 9.46 -3.51 8.50
N TYR A 33 9.32 -2.21 8.74
CA TYR A 33 9.39 -1.20 7.68
C TYR A 33 10.71 -1.30 6.92
N TYR A 34 11.84 -1.36 7.62
CA TYR A 34 13.15 -1.52 6.97
C TYR A 34 13.25 -2.82 6.15
N LYS A 35 12.70 -3.95 6.62
CA LYS A 35 12.66 -5.20 5.84
C LYS A 35 11.87 -5.06 4.54
N ILE A 36 10.71 -4.39 4.58
CA ILE A 36 9.88 -4.17 3.37
C ILE A 36 10.66 -3.36 2.33
N TYR A 37 11.28 -2.26 2.75
CA TYR A 37 12.11 -1.43 1.85
C TYR A 37 13.37 -2.18 1.37
N PHE A 38 13.97 -3.02 2.20
CA PHE A 38 15.13 -3.83 1.81
C PHE A 38 14.77 -4.84 0.72
N VAL A 39 13.66 -5.57 0.86
CA VAL A 39 13.19 -6.51 -0.17
C VAL A 39 12.82 -5.78 -1.46
N LEU A 40 12.23 -4.59 -1.37
CA LEU A 40 11.96 -3.73 -2.53
C LEU A 40 13.24 -3.35 -3.28
N ILE A 41 14.29 -2.93 -2.57
CA ILE A 41 15.57 -2.57 -3.18
C ILE A 41 16.19 -3.80 -3.84
N LEU A 42 16.20 -4.95 -3.16
CA LEU A 42 16.80 -6.20 -3.67
C LEU A 42 16.14 -6.66 -4.97
N THR A 43 14.81 -6.68 -5.00
CA THR A 43 14.02 -7.03 -6.19
C THR A 43 14.20 -6.01 -7.32
N THR A 44 14.30 -4.71 -7.02
CA THR A 44 14.58 -3.67 -8.02
C THR A 44 15.97 -3.86 -8.65
N ILE A 45 16.98 -4.12 -7.83
CA ILE A 45 18.34 -4.41 -8.30
C ILE A 45 18.34 -5.65 -9.19
N LEU A 46 17.62 -6.70 -8.80
CA LEU A 46 17.50 -7.93 -9.59
C LEU A 46 16.89 -7.67 -10.98
N PHE A 47 15.85 -6.83 -11.07
CA PHE A 47 15.29 -6.41 -12.36
C PHE A 47 16.30 -5.61 -13.20
N ILE A 48 17.01 -4.66 -12.61
CA ILE A 48 18.03 -3.86 -13.32
C ILE A 48 19.14 -4.76 -13.88
N ILE A 49 19.59 -5.74 -13.10
CA ILE A 49 20.60 -6.70 -13.54
C ILE A 49 20.08 -7.52 -14.72
N LEU A 50 18.85 -8.04 -14.64
CA LEU A 50 18.24 -8.79 -15.74
C LEU A 50 18.15 -7.98 -17.04
N ILE A 51 17.72 -6.73 -16.95
CA ILE A 51 17.63 -5.83 -18.12
C ILE A 51 19.02 -5.51 -18.67
N SER A 52 20.00 -5.29 -17.80
CA SER A 52 21.40 -5.05 -18.20
C SER A 52 22.00 -6.26 -18.93
N ILE A 53 21.68 -7.47 -18.48
CA ILE A 53 22.07 -8.71 -19.16
C ILE A 53 21.43 -8.79 -20.54
N ILE A 54 20.12 -8.53 -20.65
CA ILE A 54 19.40 -8.54 -21.94
C ILE A 54 20.06 -7.55 -22.91
N ILE A 55 20.32 -6.31 -22.46
CA ILE A 55 21.00 -5.29 -23.25
C ILE A 55 22.40 -5.75 -23.67
N SER A 56 23.18 -6.34 -22.75
CA SER A 56 24.52 -6.82 -23.04
C SER A 56 24.52 -7.98 -24.04
N VAL A 57 23.55 -8.89 -23.96
CA VAL A 57 23.40 -10.01 -24.90
C VAL A 57 23.00 -9.50 -26.27
N MET A 58 22.04 -8.56 -26.35
CA MET A 58 21.66 -7.93 -27.61
C MET A 58 22.84 -7.19 -28.27
N PHE A 59 23.63 -6.49 -27.46
CA PHE A 59 24.83 -5.79 -27.94
C PHE A 59 25.94 -6.75 -28.39
N ALA A 60 26.13 -7.87 -27.70
CA ALA A 60 27.10 -8.88 -28.10
C ALA A 60 26.69 -9.59 -29.40
N ALA A 61 25.39 -9.84 -29.59
CA ALA A 61 24.85 -10.49 -30.79
C ALA A 61 25.10 -9.70 -32.09
N THR A 62 25.36 -8.39 -31.99
CA THR A 62 25.70 -7.53 -33.13
C THR A 62 27.21 -7.37 -33.34
N GLY A 63 28.04 -8.21 -32.71
CA GLY A 63 29.50 -8.13 -32.80
C GLY A 63 30.13 -7.16 -31.79
N GLY A 64 29.33 -6.62 -30.86
CA GLY A 64 29.79 -5.69 -29.83
C GLY A 64 30.48 -4.46 -30.41
N PHE A 65 31.49 -3.96 -29.69
CA PHE A 65 32.25 -2.79 -30.13
C PHE A 65 33.00 -2.99 -31.46
N GLY A 66 33.35 -4.23 -31.83
CA GLY A 66 34.04 -4.52 -33.10
C GLY A 66 33.10 -4.65 -34.30
N GLY A 67 31.80 -4.90 -34.06
CA GLY A 67 30.77 -4.95 -35.10
C GLY A 67 30.25 -3.58 -35.52
N LEU A 68 30.49 -2.53 -34.72
CA LEU A 68 29.97 -1.18 -34.96
C LEU A 68 30.33 -0.62 -36.35
N ASP A 69 31.54 -0.89 -36.85
CA ASP A 69 32.00 -0.41 -38.16
C ASP A 69 31.42 -1.22 -39.34
N THR A 70 30.91 -2.42 -39.06
CA THR A 70 30.35 -3.34 -40.08
C THR A 70 28.83 -3.20 -40.23
N ILE A 71 28.16 -2.57 -39.27
CA ILE A 71 26.70 -2.37 -39.25
C ILE A 71 26.36 -1.08 -39.99
N GLY A 72 25.44 -1.14 -40.96
CA GLY A 72 24.98 0.06 -41.65
C GLY A 72 24.33 1.08 -40.69
N GLN A 73 24.52 2.38 -40.90
CA GLN A 73 24.00 3.44 -40.03
C GLN A 73 22.49 3.32 -39.73
N SER A 74 21.71 2.80 -40.68
CA SER A 74 20.27 2.55 -40.51
C SER A 74 19.97 1.46 -39.47
N GLU A 75 20.71 0.35 -39.48
CA GLU A 75 20.51 -0.77 -38.54
C GLU A 75 20.94 -0.39 -37.12
N LEU A 76 22.03 0.37 -37.03
CA LEU A 76 22.56 0.89 -35.77
C LEU A 76 21.56 1.87 -35.11
N SER A 77 20.91 2.73 -35.91
CA SER A 77 19.89 3.66 -35.42
C SER A 77 18.65 2.94 -34.88
N GLY A 78 18.15 1.91 -35.59
CA GLY A 78 17.00 1.12 -35.16
C GLY A 78 17.26 0.35 -33.87
N MET A 79 18.46 -0.20 -33.71
CA MET A 79 18.88 -0.89 -32.49
C MET A 79 18.93 0.07 -31.29
N ILE A 80 19.56 1.25 -31.44
CA ILE A 80 19.62 2.25 -30.36
C ILE A 80 18.20 2.65 -29.94
N VAL A 81 17.31 2.93 -30.89
CA VAL A 81 15.91 3.26 -30.60
C VAL A 81 15.22 2.12 -29.85
N GLY A 82 15.42 0.87 -30.27
CA GLY A 82 14.89 -0.31 -29.58
C GLY A 82 15.41 -0.45 -28.14
N MET A 83 16.71 -0.29 -27.92
CA MET A 83 17.33 -0.37 -26.59
C MET A 83 16.83 0.75 -25.67
N VAL A 84 16.75 1.97 -26.18
CA VAL A 84 16.19 3.12 -25.45
C VAL A 84 14.73 2.83 -25.08
N ALA A 85 13.91 2.35 -26.01
CA ALA A 85 12.52 1.98 -25.73
C ALA A 85 12.42 0.89 -24.65
N LEU A 86 13.27 -0.14 -24.69
CA LEU A 86 13.32 -1.20 -23.68
C LEU A 86 13.67 -0.66 -22.28
N ILE A 87 14.62 0.27 -22.18
CA ILE A 87 15.00 0.92 -20.92
C ILE A 87 13.81 1.71 -20.37
N TYR A 88 13.13 2.50 -21.21
CA TYR A 88 11.96 3.28 -20.79
C TYR A 88 10.80 2.39 -20.33
N ILE A 89 10.45 1.35 -21.10
CA ILE A 89 9.38 0.40 -20.74
C ILE A 89 9.72 -0.29 -19.42
N SER A 90 10.97 -0.70 -19.25
CA SER A 90 11.45 -1.34 -18.04
C SER A 90 11.36 -0.42 -16.81
N PHE A 91 11.75 0.85 -16.97
CA PHE A 91 11.63 1.86 -15.92
C PHE A 91 10.18 2.05 -15.48
N ILE A 92 9.24 2.09 -16.43
CA ILE A 92 7.80 2.16 -16.15
C ILE A 92 7.34 0.93 -15.36
N ILE A 93 7.73 -0.28 -15.78
CA ILE A 93 7.35 -1.53 -15.09
C ILE A 93 7.89 -1.56 -13.66
N ILE A 94 9.15 -1.18 -13.46
CA ILE A 94 9.78 -1.14 -12.13
C ILE A 94 9.07 -0.10 -11.24
N GLY A 95 8.71 1.07 -11.78
CA GLY A 95 7.96 2.08 -11.04
C GLY A 95 6.58 1.58 -10.59
N ILE A 96 5.84 0.91 -11.48
CA ILE A 96 4.52 0.32 -11.15
C ILE A 96 4.68 -0.79 -10.11
N TRP A 97 5.67 -1.66 -10.29
CA TRP A 97 5.92 -2.75 -9.37
C TRP A 97 6.30 -2.23 -7.98
N GLY A 98 7.17 -1.21 -7.91
CA GLY A 98 7.62 -0.66 -6.64
C GLY A 98 6.53 0.06 -5.86
N THR A 99 5.70 0.84 -6.55
CA THR A 99 4.52 1.47 -5.95
C THR A 99 3.49 0.43 -5.46
N ALA A 100 3.21 -0.61 -6.25
CA ALA A 100 2.34 -1.71 -5.84
C ALA A 100 2.88 -2.47 -4.62
N TYR A 101 4.17 -2.78 -4.60
CA TYR A 101 4.80 -3.55 -3.53
C TYR A 101 4.79 -2.78 -2.21
N LEU A 102 5.26 -1.53 -2.22
CA LEU A 102 5.28 -0.68 -1.04
C LEU A 102 3.87 -0.47 -0.49
N GLU A 103 2.93 -0.11 -1.34
CA GLU A 103 1.56 0.16 -0.90
C GLU A 103 0.89 -1.08 -0.31
N ALA A 104 1.03 -2.25 -0.96
CA ALA A 104 0.48 -3.50 -0.45
C ALA A 104 1.08 -3.88 0.91
N LYS A 105 2.42 -3.91 1.01
CA LYS A 105 3.12 -4.44 2.18
C LYS A 105 3.06 -3.49 3.36
N VAL A 106 3.17 -2.18 3.14
CA VAL A 106 3.01 -1.20 4.21
C VAL A 106 1.57 -1.20 4.69
N LYS A 107 0.58 -1.21 3.78
CA LYS A 107 -0.83 -1.23 4.20
C LYS A 107 -1.19 -2.51 4.95
N ASN A 108 -0.77 -3.68 4.47
CA ASN A 108 -0.99 -4.95 5.19
C ASN A 108 -0.30 -4.94 6.56
N TYR A 109 0.94 -4.43 6.65
CA TYR A 109 1.65 -4.35 7.92
C TYR A 109 0.95 -3.42 8.91
N VAL A 110 0.55 -2.23 8.47
CA VAL A 110 -0.16 -1.26 9.30
C VAL A 110 -1.51 -1.83 9.75
N PHE A 111 -2.34 -2.31 8.82
CA PHE A 111 -3.67 -2.84 9.16
C PHE A 111 -3.59 -4.03 10.10
N ASN A 112 -2.69 -4.98 9.87
CA ASN A 112 -2.52 -6.15 10.74
C ASN A 112 -1.95 -5.80 12.13
N SER A 113 -1.37 -4.61 12.28
CA SER A 113 -0.83 -4.12 13.56
C SER A 113 -1.83 -3.25 14.32
N ILE A 114 -3.00 -2.93 13.75
CA ILE A 114 -4.05 -2.16 14.43
C ILE A 114 -4.88 -3.11 15.29
N GLN A 115 -4.95 -2.80 16.57
CA GLN A 115 -5.84 -3.43 17.54
C GLN A 115 -6.77 -2.38 18.14
N LEU A 116 -8.03 -2.74 18.33
CA LEU A 116 -9.02 -1.92 19.03
C LEU A 116 -9.41 -2.64 20.33
N ASP A 117 -9.10 -2.01 21.48
CA ASP A 117 -9.36 -2.52 22.84
C ASP A 117 -9.02 -4.00 23.07
N GLU A 118 -7.96 -4.52 22.42
CA GLU A 118 -7.52 -5.93 22.49
C GLU A 118 -8.54 -7.00 22.02
N ILE A 119 -9.77 -6.61 21.65
CA ILE A 119 -10.87 -7.51 21.28
C ILE A 119 -11.02 -7.64 19.75
N LEU A 120 -10.68 -6.59 18.99
CA LEU A 120 -10.86 -6.52 17.54
C LEU A 120 -9.51 -6.35 16.83
N GLN A 121 -9.17 -7.30 15.95
CA GLN A 121 -7.97 -7.25 15.10
C GLN A 121 -8.38 -7.00 13.65
N PHE A 122 -7.73 -6.03 13.01
CA PHE A 122 -7.96 -5.78 11.59
C PHE A 122 -6.99 -6.63 10.77
N GLN A 123 -7.47 -7.30 9.72
CA GLN A 123 -6.61 -8.03 8.80
C GLN A 123 -6.79 -7.50 7.37
N SER A 124 -5.68 -7.15 6.72
CA SER A 124 -5.69 -6.85 5.29
C SER A 124 -4.68 -7.73 4.57
N ASP A 125 -5.17 -8.50 3.59
CA ASP A 125 -4.34 -9.30 2.68
C ASP A 125 -4.45 -8.76 1.26
N ILE A 126 -3.79 -7.63 1.04
CA ILE A 126 -3.63 -7.08 -0.30
C ILE A 126 -2.51 -7.85 -1.00
N GLN A 127 -2.86 -8.55 -2.08
CA GLN A 127 -1.91 -9.32 -2.88
C GLN A 127 -1.18 -8.39 -3.86
N VAL A 128 0.16 -8.36 -3.75
CA VAL A 128 1.03 -7.53 -4.61
C VAL A 128 0.79 -7.79 -6.09
N GLY A 129 0.66 -9.07 -6.50
CA GLY A 129 0.43 -9.43 -7.90
C GLY A 129 -0.92 -8.95 -8.46
N LYS A 130 -1.97 -8.96 -7.63
CA LYS A 130 -3.29 -8.43 -8.03
C LYS A 130 -3.26 -6.91 -8.16
N LEU A 131 -2.61 -6.20 -7.23
CA LEU A 131 -2.42 -4.74 -7.35
C LEU A 131 -1.61 -4.36 -8.59
N PHE A 132 -0.52 -5.08 -8.85
CA PHE A 132 0.29 -4.86 -10.05
C PHE A 132 -0.54 -5.02 -11.32
N LYS A 133 -1.35 -6.08 -11.41
CA LYS A 133 -2.26 -6.30 -12.55
C LYS A 133 -3.28 -5.19 -12.71
N ILE A 134 -3.84 -4.69 -11.61
CA ILE A 134 -4.78 -3.55 -11.63
C ILE A 134 -4.09 -2.29 -12.17
N TYR A 135 -2.88 -1.98 -11.69
CA TYR A 135 -2.14 -0.82 -12.19
C TYR A 135 -1.75 -0.94 -13.67
N ALA A 136 -1.30 -2.11 -14.11
CA ALA A 136 -1.01 -2.36 -15.51
C ALA A 136 -2.23 -2.13 -16.41
N ILE A 137 -3.39 -2.68 -16.03
CA ILE A 137 -4.65 -2.49 -16.77
C ILE A 137 -5.10 -1.02 -16.74
N ASN A 138 -4.95 -0.33 -15.61
CA ASN A 138 -5.36 1.07 -15.48
C ASN A 138 -4.56 1.98 -16.41
N ILE A 139 -3.23 1.80 -16.47
CA ILE A 139 -2.37 2.58 -17.38
C ILE A 139 -2.74 2.27 -18.83
N LEU A 140 -2.92 0.99 -19.16
CA LEU A 140 -3.31 0.58 -20.51
C LEU A 140 -4.61 1.27 -20.95
N LEU A 141 -5.62 1.28 -20.07
CA LEU A 141 -6.90 1.93 -20.34
C LEU A 141 -6.78 3.45 -20.45
N ILE A 142 -6.01 4.10 -19.58
CA ILE A 142 -5.77 5.54 -19.66
C ILE A 142 -5.13 5.89 -21.00
N ILE A 143 -4.13 5.13 -21.45
CA ILE A 143 -3.47 5.35 -22.74
C ILE A 143 -4.45 5.15 -23.90
N PHE A 144 -5.19 4.04 -23.94
CA PHE A 144 -6.13 3.74 -25.03
C PHE A 144 -7.31 4.71 -25.09
N THR A 145 -7.70 5.29 -23.96
CA THR A 145 -8.83 6.22 -23.89
C THR A 145 -8.40 7.69 -23.84
N LEU A 146 -7.11 7.99 -24.05
CA LEU A 146 -6.54 9.33 -23.94
C LEU A 146 -6.90 10.04 -22.62
N GLY A 147 -6.97 9.27 -21.53
CA GLY A 147 -7.28 9.76 -20.18
C GLY A 147 -8.75 9.65 -19.75
N LEU A 148 -9.69 9.35 -20.65
CA LEU A 148 -11.12 9.29 -20.31
C LEU A 148 -11.45 8.15 -19.32
N ALA A 149 -10.67 7.08 -19.28
CA ALA A 149 -10.86 5.98 -18.33
C ALA A 149 -10.39 6.31 -16.89
N TYR A 150 -9.75 7.45 -16.64
CA TYR A 150 -9.24 7.81 -15.31
C TYR A 150 -10.26 7.62 -14.17
N PRO A 151 -11.50 8.17 -14.21
CA PRO A 151 -12.47 7.96 -13.13
C PRO A 151 -12.83 6.50 -12.89
N TRP A 152 -12.91 5.68 -13.94
CA TRP A 152 -13.19 4.25 -13.83
C TRP A 152 -12.05 3.50 -13.12
N THR A 153 -10.80 3.83 -13.46
CA THR A 153 -9.63 3.19 -12.83
C THR A 153 -9.55 3.46 -11.33
N VAL A 154 -9.93 4.66 -10.90
CA VAL A 154 -9.97 5.06 -9.49
C VAL A 154 -10.99 4.24 -8.71
N ILE A 155 -12.20 4.07 -9.25
CA ILE A 155 -13.27 3.28 -8.62
C ILE A 155 -12.84 1.82 -8.48
N ARG A 156 -12.29 1.24 -9.55
CA ARG A 156 -11.81 -0.16 -9.55
C ARG A 156 -10.73 -0.40 -8.50
N LEU A 157 -9.78 0.51 -8.38
CA LEU A 157 -8.71 0.42 -7.39
C LEU A 157 -9.25 0.52 -5.96
N LYS A 158 -10.17 1.47 -5.70
CA LYS A 158 -10.79 1.63 -4.39
C LYS A 158 -11.60 0.41 -3.99
N LYS A 159 -12.41 -0.13 -4.91
CA LYS A 159 -13.20 -1.34 -4.68
C LYS A 159 -12.32 -2.52 -4.25
N TYR A 160 -11.24 -2.78 -5.00
CA TYR A 160 -10.30 -3.85 -4.65
C TYR A 160 -9.65 -3.66 -3.28
N LYS A 161 -9.29 -2.42 -2.93
CA LYS A 161 -8.68 -2.09 -1.63
C LYS A 161 -9.63 -2.28 -0.45
N ILE A 162 -10.94 -2.12 -0.66
CA ILE A 162 -11.98 -2.33 0.36
C ILE A 162 -12.26 -3.83 0.50
N GLU A 163 -12.44 -4.54 -0.60
CA GLU A 163 -12.69 -6.00 -0.61
C GLU A 163 -11.54 -6.81 0.01
N SER A 164 -10.31 -6.28 -0.02
CA SER A 164 -9.12 -6.93 0.53
C SER A 164 -8.81 -6.55 1.99
N SER A 165 -9.69 -5.77 2.63
CA SER A 165 -9.58 -5.42 4.05
C SER A 165 -10.79 -5.96 4.80
N SER A 166 -10.57 -6.78 5.81
CA SER A 166 -11.62 -7.32 6.68
C SER A 166 -11.31 -7.00 8.13
N ALA A 167 -12.33 -6.71 8.92
CA ALA A 167 -12.21 -6.64 10.37
C ALA A 167 -12.54 -8.03 10.93
N ILE A 168 -11.63 -8.60 11.71
CA ILE A 168 -11.83 -9.90 12.35
C ILE A 168 -12.13 -9.65 13.83
N GLY A 169 -13.38 -9.92 14.20
CA GLY A 169 -13.87 -9.90 15.58
C GLY A 169 -15.36 -9.60 15.63
N ASN A 170 -15.98 -9.88 16.79
CA ASN A 170 -17.42 -9.79 16.96
C ASN A 170 -17.83 -8.33 17.22
N ILE A 171 -18.11 -7.60 16.14
CA ILE A 171 -18.57 -6.19 16.20
C ILE A 171 -19.81 -6.06 17.11
N THR A 172 -20.65 -7.09 17.15
CA THR A 172 -21.85 -7.15 18.00
C THR A 172 -21.52 -7.15 19.49
N GLU A 173 -20.45 -7.84 19.89
CA GLU A 173 -20.03 -7.94 21.29
C GLU A 173 -19.42 -6.62 21.80
N TYR A 174 -18.69 -5.93 20.92
CA TYR A 174 -18.20 -4.57 21.17
C TYR A 174 -19.32 -3.52 21.26
N ALA A 175 -20.31 -3.60 20.35
CA ALA A 175 -21.48 -2.72 20.39
C ALA A 175 -22.28 -2.88 21.69
N ASN A 176 -22.42 -4.12 22.17
CA ASN A 176 -23.11 -4.43 23.43
C ASN A 176 -22.34 -3.88 24.66
N GLN A 177 -21.00 -3.96 24.68
CA GLN A 177 -20.19 -3.36 25.75
C GLN A 177 -20.32 -1.83 25.79
N GLN A 178 -20.28 -1.15 24.63
CA GLN A 178 -20.47 0.30 24.57
C GLN A 178 -21.88 0.73 25.01
N GLN A 179 -22.90 -0.06 24.68
CA GLN A 179 -24.28 0.21 25.10
C GLN A 179 -24.45 0.05 26.62
N ALA A 180 -23.76 -0.92 27.24
CA ALA A 180 -23.75 -1.09 28.68
C ALA A 180 -23.08 0.09 29.41
N THR A 181 -21.96 0.62 28.90
CA THR A 181 -21.30 1.81 29.48
C THR A 181 -22.16 3.08 29.33
N GLN A 182 -22.82 3.29 28.18
CA GLN A 182 -23.75 4.41 28.03
C GLN A 182 -24.97 4.29 28.96
N SER A 183 -25.48 3.07 29.18
CA SER A 183 -26.58 2.83 30.12
C SER A 183 -26.17 3.16 31.56
N ALA A 184 -24.98 2.74 32.00
CA ALA A 184 -24.47 3.00 33.34
C ALA A 184 -24.25 4.50 33.62
N LEU A 185 -23.74 5.26 32.63
CA LEU A 185 -23.59 6.71 32.78
C LEU A 185 -24.94 7.45 32.83
N GLY A 186 -25.95 6.98 32.09
CA GLY A 186 -27.30 7.54 32.17
C GLY A 186 -28.00 7.24 33.50
N GLU A 187 -27.74 6.05 34.05
CA GLU A 187 -28.24 5.62 35.36
C GLU A 187 -27.56 6.40 36.50
N GLU A 188 -26.24 6.61 36.45
CA GLU A 188 -25.50 7.40 37.43
C GLU A 188 -25.88 8.89 37.39
N VAL A 189 -26.07 9.48 36.20
CA VAL A 189 -26.56 10.86 36.08
C VAL A 189 -27.99 10.97 36.59
N GLY A 190 -28.86 9.99 36.32
CA GLY A 190 -30.21 9.92 36.89
C GLY A 190 -30.20 9.87 38.42
N ASP A 191 -29.35 9.02 39.00
CA ASP A 191 -29.18 8.88 40.45
C ASP A 191 -28.59 10.15 41.09
N ALA A 192 -27.68 10.84 40.40
CA ALA A 192 -27.16 12.14 40.84
C ALA A 192 -28.24 13.24 40.86
N PHE A 193 -29.15 13.25 39.89
CA PHE A 193 -30.29 14.18 39.88
C PHE A 193 -31.32 13.84 40.97
N ASP A 194 -31.61 12.56 41.19
CA ASP A 194 -32.52 12.13 42.26
C ASP A 194 -31.95 12.43 43.66
N THR A 195 -30.66 12.23 43.87
CA THR A 195 -29.99 12.57 45.14
C THR A 195 -29.92 14.08 45.40
N GLU A 196 -29.80 14.91 44.36
CA GLU A 196 -29.83 16.37 44.49
C GLU A 196 -31.25 16.91 44.74
N LEU A 197 -32.29 16.26 44.19
CA LEU A 197 -33.70 16.56 44.47
C LEU A 197 -34.14 16.11 45.87
N ASP A 198 -33.57 15.01 46.39
CA ASP A 198 -33.84 14.50 47.75
C ASP A 198 -33.15 15.35 48.85
N LEU A 199 -32.04 16.03 48.54
CA LEU A 199 -31.33 16.94 49.45
C LEU A 199 -31.81 18.41 49.39
N GLY A 200 -32.67 18.75 48.43
CA GLY A 200 -33.12 20.11 48.14
C GLY A 200 -34.49 20.50 48.71
N MET A 201 -35.15 19.62 49.48
CA MET A 201 -36.45 19.84 50.12
C MET A 201 -36.37 19.70 51.64
#